data_AF-A0A9J7ETU5-F1
#
_entry.id   AF-A0A9J7ETU5-F1
#
_cell.length_a   1.000
_cell.length_b   1.000
_cell.length_c   1.000
_cell.angle_alpha   90.00
_cell.angle_beta   90.00
_cell.angle_gamma   90.00
#
_symmetry.space_group_name_H-M   'P 1'
#
loop_
_entity.id
_entity.type
_entity.pdbx_description
1 polymer ?
#
loop_
_entity_poly.entity_id
_entity_poly.type
_entity_poly.pdbx_seq_one_letter_code
_entity_poly.pdbx_strand_id
1 'polypeptide(L)'
;MKVLMILCVLVSSSHALEADAENVPCDITIQDSSNLTLNCSRRNIDEIPEKWPETLNSVDKDGHVLITFFNNTISNVSQIPAVPGKKVAISFKSNEIVDIEDDAFSNIERLVYLDLSNNYISGEVLRSEIFRGKYQCTNCTQYGVYGSIALETLNLGHNDIHSLDRYLFQYTPNLTRLYLNNNPIEILDHVTLLALASAINLQVLDLAKTDINSIPLDAFKGLTKLQQIDLSDNRFVTVPESLILVGSSLKYLTFNNNPINQLNDDSFVGLTNLIELEVGENDYLEEVKSSTFSPLKNLRVLHLCHNRNLRYISHKAFLGLKDQWTLKEVYLDNNYLSELSTDLMPWNKLEILGMTGNNWLCNCELANIVTDQGAGAKFQTGEIPFCAAPMRLSGAYITNITLPYCPTLNTEPKNIRVFTLSNLKPKHILYSILGVALIACLGMLLGLLVNAVKSCYNKKIKTQPIRYINLNSDTSFA
;
A
#
# COMPACT_ATOMS: atom_id res chain seq x y z
N MET A 1 -16.11 -14.26 1.77
CA MET A 1 -16.71 -15.44 1.09
C MET A 1 -18.10 -15.19 0.50
N LYS A 2 -19.08 -14.59 1.21
CA LYS A 2 -20.48 -14.49 0.72
C LYS A 2 -20.76 -13.40 -0.33
N VAL A 3 -20.01 -12.30 -0.37
CA VAL A 3 -20.04 -11.29 -1.47
C VAL A 3 -19.21 -11.75 -2.68
N LEU A 4 -18.24 -12.66 -2.45
CA LEU A 4 -17.36 -13.20 -3.49
C LEU A 4 -18.13 -14.04 -4.53
N MET A 5 -19.20 -14.72 -4.12
CA MET A 5 -20.07 -15.44 -5.05
C MET A 5 -20.84 -14.49 -5.98
N ILE A 6 -21.27 -13.32 -5.50
CA ILE A 6 -21.94 -12.30 -6.32
C ILE A 6 -20.95 -11.69 -7.33
N LEU A 7 -19.71 -11.41 -6.90
CA LEU A 7 -18.63 -10.94 -7.77
C LEU A 7 -18.21 -11.97 -8.83
N CYS A 8 -18.21 -13.28 -8.53
CA CYS A 8 -17.90 -14.33 -9.51
C CYS A 8 -18.94 -14.45 -10.63
N VAL A 9 -20.22 -14.16 -10.34
CA VAL A 9 -21.30 -14.18 -11.36
C VAL A 9 -21.13 -13.01 -12.35
N LEU A 10 -20.66 -11.85 -11.89
CA LEU A 10 -20.41 -10.68 -12.77
C LEU A 10 -19.32 -10.92 -13.83
N VAL A 11 -18.37 -11.84 -13.58
CA VAL A 11 -17.27 -12.14 -14.52
C VAL A 11 -17.66 -13.18 -15.59
N SER A 12 -18.70 -13.99 -15.37
CA SER A 12 -18.95 -15.20 -16.16
C SER A 12 -20.08 -15.12 -17.19
N SER A 13 -20.94 -14.09 -17.17
CA SER A 13 -22.04 -13.96 -18.13
C SER A 13 -21.77 -12.88 -19.18
N SER A 14 -20.93 -13.17 -20.18
CA SER A 14 -20.90 -12.35 -21.40
C SER A 14 -20.67 -13.16 -22.67
N HIS A 15 -21.77 -13.60 -23.28
CA HIS A 15 -21.81 -13.90 -24.71
C HIS A 15 -22.76 -12.89 -25.36
N ALA A 16 -22.22 -12.13 -26.31
CA ALA A 16 -22.96 -11.12 -27.06
C ALA A 16 -23.76 -11.79 -28.18
N LEU A 17 -25.02 -11.40 -28.31
CA LEU A 17 -25.71 -11.46 -29.59
C LEU A 17 -25.86 -10.02 -30.06
N GLU A 18 -25.16 -9.68 -31.14
CA GLU A 18 -25.42 -8.49 -31.94
C GLU A 18 -26.80 -8.65 -32.58
N ALA A 19 -27.73 -7.75 -32.24
CA ALA A 19 -28.92 -7.51 -33.05
C ALA A 19 -29.40 -6.08 -32.83
N ASP A 20 -29.45 -5.33 -33.94
CA ASP A 20 -30.14 -4.05 -34.10
C ASP A 20 -31.63 -4.16 -33.75
N ALA A 21 -31.99 -4.05 -32.47
CA ALA A 21 -33.37 -3.95 -32.04
C ALA A 21 -33.49 -2.98 -30.85
N GLU A 22 -34.25 -1.90 -31.02
CA GLU A 22 -34.78 -1.11 -29.92
C GLU A 22 -35.58 -2.03 -28.98
N ASN A 23 -35.37 -1.88 -27.66
CA ASN A 23 -36.08 -2.61 -26.58
C ASN A 23 -35.87 -4.14 -26.54
N VAL A 24 -34.61 -4.61 -26.40
CA VAL A 24 -34.37 -6.02 -26.06
C VAL A 24 -34.68 -6.26 -24.57
N PRO A 25 -35.73 -7.04 -24.21
CA PRO A 25 -36.19 -7.22 -22.82
C PRO A 25 -35.24 -8.09 -22.00
N CYS A 26 -34.81 -7.64 -20.82
CA CYS A 26 -33.76 -8.27 -20.01
C CYS A 26 -33.91 -9.79 -19.86
N ASP A 27 -32.79 -10.52 -19.89
CA ASP A 27 -32.78 -11.97 -19.72
C ASP A 27 -32.89 -12.34 -18.24
N ILE A 28 -33.61 -13.41 -17.95
CA ILE A 28 -33.72 -13.94 -16.59
C ILE A 28 -33.07 -15.31 -16.53
N THR A 29 -32.10 -15.43 -15.64
CA THR A 29 -31.45 -16.70 -15.32
C THR A 29 -31.78 -17.08 -13.89
N ILE A 30 -32.39 -18.25 -13.71
CA ILE A 30 -32.69 -18.82 -12.40
C ILE A 30 -31.65 -19.91 -12.15
N GLN A 31 -30.74 -19.69 -11.20
CA GLN A 31 -29.73 -20.70 -10.83
C GLN A 31 -30.36 -21.78 -9.94
N ASP A 32 -31.22 -21.36 -9.00
CA ASP A 32 -32.05 -22.20 -8.15
C ASP A 32 -33.28 -21.40 -7.65
N SER A 33 -34.13 -22.00 -6.82
CA SER A 33 -35.31 -21.32 -6.25
C SER A 33 -34.99 -20.10 -5.38
N SER A 34 -33.72 -19.90 -5.01
CA SER A 34 -33.25 -18.90 -4.07
C SER A 34 -32.29 -17.88 -4.69
N ASN A 35 -31.83 -18.05 -5.93
CA ASN A 35 -30.90 -17.16 -6.60
C ASN A 35 -31.38 -16.85 -8.03
N LEU A 36 -31.77 -15.60 -8.26
CA LEU A 36 -32.22 -15.11 -9.55
C LEU A 36 -31.30 -14.00 -10.05
N THR A 37 -30.93 -14.06 -11.32
CA THR A 37 -30.20 -12.99 -12.02
C THR A 37 -31.07 -12.41 -13.14
N LEU A 38 -31.29 -11.10 -13.09
CA LEU A 38 -31.87 -10.29 -14.16
C LEU A 38 -30.73 -9.60 -14.90
N ASN A 39 -30.44 -10.08 -16.12
CA ASN A 39 -29.34 -9.61 -16.94
C ASN A 39 -29.85 -8.66 -18.03
N CYS A 40 -29.60 -7.37 -17.82
CA CYS A 40 -29.88 -6.28 -18.74
C CYS A 40 -28.60 -5.76 -19.43
N SER A 41 -27.51 -6.52 -19.44
CA SER A 41 -26.21 -6.07 -19.97
C SER A 41 -26.19 -5.95 -21.49
N ARG A 42 -25.47 -4.95 -22.03
CA ARG A 42 -25.17 -4.78 -23.47
C ARG A 42 -26.40 -4.72 -24.36
N ARG A 43 -27.39 -3.92 -23.96
CA ARG A 43 -28.70 -3.82 -24.61
C ARG A 43 -29.07 -2.40 -25.03
N ASN A 44 -28.12 -1.48 -24.93
CA ASN A 44 -28.32 -0.06 -25.24
C ASN A 44 -29.48 0.56 -24.44
N ILE A 45 -29.57 0.17 -23.15
CA ILE A 45 -30.56 0.72 -22.21
C ILE A 45 -30.07 2.09 -21.75
N ASP A 46 -30.91 3.11 -21.87
CA ASP A 46 -30.66 4.48 -21.45
C ASP A 46 -31.46 4.88 -20.20
N GLU A 47 -32.60 4.21 -19.96
CA GLU A 47 -33.45 4.43 -18.79
C GLU A 47 -33.74 3.14 -18.00
N ILE A 48 -33.88 3.29 -16.68
CA ILE A 48 -34.24 2.17 -15.79
C ILE A 48 -35.72 1.83 -15.99
N PRO A 49 -36.10 0.55 -16.20
CA PRO A 49 -37.49 0.17 -16.39
C PRO A 49 -38.37 0.51 -15.17
N GLU A 50 -39.56 1.09 -15.40
CA GLU A 50 -40.53 1.38 -14.32
C GLU A 50 -41.08 0.12 -13.63
N LYS A 51 -41.02 -1.03 -14.30
CA LYS A 51 -41.52 -2.31 -13.79
C LYS A 51 -40.58 -3.44 -14.17
N TRP A 52 -40.40 -4.36 -13.22
CA TRP A 52 -39.69 -5.60 -13.44
C TRP A 52 -40.57 -6.66 -14.12
N PRO A 53 -39.98 -7.61 -14.88
CA PRO A 53 -40.72 -8.74 -15.42
C PRO A 53 -41.44 -9.54 -14.32
N GLU A 54 -42.63 -10.07 -14.59
CA GLU A 54 -43.47 -10.76 -13.59
C GLU A 54 -42.78 -11.96 -12.93
N THR A 55 -41.87 -12.61 -13.66
CA THR A 55 -41.02 -13.70 -13.17
C THR A 55 -40.10 -13.29 -12.02
N LEU A 56 -39.82 -12.00 -11.82
CA LEU A 56 -39.09 -11.53 -10.65
C LEU A 56 -39.91 -11.72 -9.37
N ASN A 57 -41.24 -11.68 -9.45
CA ASN A 57 -42.13 -11.82 -8.28
C ASN A 57 -42.18 -13.25 -7.73
N SER A 58 -41.66 -14.26 -8.44
CA SER A 58 -41.63 -15.65 -7.96
C SER A 58 -40.45 -15.96 -7.03
N VAL A 59 -39.56 -14.98 -6.78
CA VAL A 59 -38.41 -15.17 -5.89
C VAL A 59 -38.88 -15.34 -4.45
N ASP A 60 -38.33 -16.36 -3.77
CA ASP A 60 -38.59 -16.61 -2.35
C ASP A 60 -38.19 -15.40 -1.49
N LYS A 61 -38.86 -15.19 -0.36
CA LYS A 61 -38.56 -14.14 0.61
C LYS A 61 -37.13 -14.22 1.14
N ASP A 62 -36.55 -15.42 1.20
CA ASP A 62 -35.16 -15.65 1.58
C ASP A 62 -34.18 -15.66 0.39
N GLY A 63 -34.68 -15.48 -0.83
CA GLY A 63 -33.89 -15.48 -2.05
C GLY A 63 -33.00 -14.25 -2.22
N HIS A 64 -32.02 -14.36 -3.11
CA HIS A 64 -31.11 -13.33 -3.55
C HIS A 64 -31.41 -12.95 -5.00
N VAL A 65 -31.38 -11.64 -5.27
CA VAL A 65 -31.58 -11.11 -6.61
C VAL A 65 -30.36 -10.31 -7.03
N LEU A 66 -29.82 -10.64 -8.20
CA LEU A 66 -28.80 -9.86 -8.89
C LEU A 66 -29.42 -9.18 -10.11
N ILE A 67 -29.32 -7.87 -10.21
CA ILE A 67 -29.69 -7.11 -11.41
C ILE A 67 -28.42 -6.48 -11.99
N THR A 68 -28.16 -6.68 -13.27
CA THR A 68 -27.00 -6.08 -13.93
C THR A 68 -27.40 -5.33 -15.19
N PHE A 69 -26.99 -4.06 -15.24
CA PHE A 69 -27.10 -3.15 -16.38
C PHE A 69 -25.72 -2.94 -17.02
N PHE A 70 -24.85 -3.93 -16.99
CA PHE A 70 -23.46 -3.75 -17.41
C PHE A 70 -23.34 -3.36 -18.88
N ASN A 71 -22.52 -2.33 -19.17
CA ASN A 71 -22.22 -1.88 -20.53
C ASN A 71 -23.48 -1.45 -21.29
N ASN A 72 -24.16 -0.42 -20.78
CA ASN A 72 -25.29 0.27 -21.40
C ASN A 72 -25.01 1.79 -21.42
N THR A 73 -26.02 2.61 -21.72
CA THR A 73 -25.91 4.06 -21.91
C THR A 73 -26.72 4.85 -20.89
N ILE A 74 -26.96 4.27 -19.70
CA ILE A 74 -27.74 4.94 -18.64
C ILE A 74 -26.96 6.15 -18.13
N SER A 75 -27.55 7.34 -18.20
CA SER A 75 -26.91 8.58 -17.77
C SER A 75 -27.44 9.12 -16.43
N ASN A 76 -28.67 8.77 -16.07
CA ASN A 76 -29.31 9.15 -14.82
C ASN A 76 -29.92 7.92 -14.14
N VAL A 77 -29.59 7.72 -12.86
CA VAL A 77 -30.22 6.68 -12.03
C VAL A 77 -31.44 7.29 -11.35
N SER A 78 -32.61 7.03 -11.94
CA SER A 78 -33.90 7.37 -11.35
C SER A 78 -34.33 6.37 -10.28
N GLN A 79 -35.47 6.64 -9.64
CA GLN A 79 -36.02 5.76 -8.61
C GLN A 79 -36.26 4.34 -9.10
N ILE A 80 -35.56 3.38 -8.48
CA ILE A 80 -35.62 1.98 -8.87
C ILE A 80 -36.89 1.32 -8.30
N PRO A 81 -37.62 0.50 -9.09
CA PRO A 81 -38.78 -0.22 -8.58
C PRO A 81 -38.40 -1.27 -7.52
N ALA A 82 -39.31 -1.55 -6.61
CA ALA A 82 -39.09 -2.52 -5.52
C ALA A 82 -38.65 -3.90 -6.05
N VAL A 83 -37.60 -4.45 -5.45
CA VAL A 83 -37.05 -5.76 -5.81
C VAL A 83 -37.35 -6.76 -4.68
N PRO A 84 -37.98 -7.92 -4.97
CA PRO A 84 -38.26 -8.93 -3.97
C PRO A 84 -36.99 -9.65 -3.51
N GLY A 85 -37.09 -10.34 -2.37
CA GLY A 85 -36.00 -11.12 -1.79
C GLY A 85 -35.31 -10.47 -0.60
N LYS A 86 -34.40 -11.21 0.02
CA LYS A 86 -33.72 -10.84 1.26
C LYS A 86 -32.45 -10.04 1.04
N LYS A 87 -31.80 -10.26 -0.11
CA LYS A 87 -30.58 -9.59 -0.52
C LYS A 87 -30.68 -9.21 -1.99
N VAL A 88 -30.47 -7.94 -2.26
CA VAL A 88 -30.49 -7.40 -3.61
C VAL A 88 -29.10 -6.85 -3.93
N ALA A 89 -28.59 -7.21 -5.10
CA ALA A 89 -27.36 -6.70 -5.66
C ALA A 89 -27.68 -6.04 -7.00
N ILE A 90 -27.22 -4.81 -7.21
CA ILE A 90 -27.40 -4.09 -8.47
C ILE A 90 -26.05 -3.62 -8.98
N SER A 91 -25.76 -3.87 -10.25
CA SER A 91 -24.58 -3.34 -10.93
C SER A 91 -24.99 -2.50 -12.12
N PHE A 92 -24.57 -1.24 -12.09
CA PHE A 92 -24.59 -0.25 -13.17
C PHE A 92 -23.21 -0.03 -13.76
N LYS A 93 -22.33 -1.03 -13.65
CA LYS A 93 -20.95 -0.91 -14.10
C LYS A 93 -20.86 -0.60 -15.59
N SER A 94 -19.94 0.29 -15.98
CA SER A 94 -19.72 0.66 -17.38
C SER A 94 -21.01 1.21 -18.02
N ASN A 95 -21.52 2.30 -17.46
CA ASN A 95 -22.58 3.09 -18.07
C ASN A 95 -22.07 4.51 -18.29
N GLU A 96 -22.97 5.46 -18.52
CA GLU A 96 -22.65 6.87 -18.73
C GLU A 96 -23.20 7.72 -17.58
N ILE A 97 -23.30 7.15 -16.36
CA ILE A 97 -24.00 7.80 -15.25
C ILE A 97 -23.25 9.06 -14.83
N VAL A 98 -23.95 10.19 -14.91
CA VAL A 98 -23.49 11.51 -14.44
C VAL A 98 -24.33 11.99 -13.27
N ASP A 99 -25.58 11.54 -13.13
CA ASP A 99 -26.46 11.96 -12.02
C ASP A 99 -27.22 10.77 -11.41
N ILE A 100 -27.61 10.94 -10.15
CA ILE A 100 -28.39 9.98 -9.37
C ILE A 100 -29.46 10.79 -8.63
N GLU A 101 -30.73 10.43 -8.84
CA GLU A 101 -31.85 11.11 -8.20
C GLU A 101 -31.86 10.88 -6.68
N ASP A 102 -32.45 11.83 -5.96
CA ASP A 102 -32.76 11.65 -4.55
C ASP A 102 -33.68 10.44 -4.38
N ASP A 103 -33.49 9.68 -3.29
CA ASP A 103 -34.29 8.52 -2.98
C ASP A 103 -34.25 7.41 -4.06
N ALA A 104 -33.26 7.42 -4.98
CA ALA A 104 -33.15 6.47 -6.09
C ALA A 104 -33.26 5.00 -5.64
N PHE A 105 -32.71 4.68 -4.46
CA PHE A 105 -32.68 3.34 -3.88
C PHE A 105 -33.73 3.09 -2.77
N SER A 106 -34.62 4.05 -2.52
CA SER A 106 -35.56 4.04 -1.37
C SER A 106 -36.52 2.85 -1.33
N ASN A 107 -36.87 2.30 -2.50
CA ASN A 107 -37.76 1.14 -2.62
C ASN A 107 -37.06 -0.21 -2.41
N ILE A 108 -35.73 -0.21 -2.20
CA ILE A 108 -34.92 -1.43 -2.08
C ILE A 108 -34.23 -1.46 -0.71
N GLU A 109 -35.02 -1.59 0.35
CA GLU A 109 -34.52 -1.64 1.74
C GLU A 109 -33.45 -2.71 1.96
N ARG A 110 -33.46 -3.77 1.15
CA ARG A 110 -32.53 -4.92 1.19
C ARG A 110 -31.43 -4.87 0.13
N LEU A 111 -31.10 -3.69 -0.40
CA LEU A 111 -29.93 -3.49 -1.25
C LEU A 111 -28.67 -3.72 -0.42
N VAL A 112 -27.92 -4.76 -0.75
CA VAL A 112 -26.71 -5.19 -0.02
C VAL A 112 -25.44 -4.83 -0.82
N TYR A 113 -25.53 -4.81 -2.14
CA TYR A 113 -24.41 -4.54 -3.03
C TYR A 113 -24.85 -3.56 -4.12
N LEU A 114 -24.09 -2.48 -4.28
CA LEU A 114 -24.27 -1.52 -5.36
C LEU A 114 -22.94 -1.28 -6.05
N ASP A 115 -22.93 -1.47 -7.36
CA ASP A 115 -21.76 -1.23 -8.20
C ASP A 115 -22.07 -0.15 -9.23
N LEU A 116 -21.46 1.01 -9.02
CA LEU A 116 -21.52 2.19 -9.88
C LEU A 116 -20.17 2.43 -10.57
N SER A 117 -19.30 1.42 -10.64
CA SER A 117 -17.95 1.59 -11.17
C SER A 117 -17.91 1.81 -12.68
N ASN A 118 -16.88 2.52 -13.15
CA ASN A 118 -16.70 2.85 -14.57
C ASN A 118 -17.90 3.66 -15.10
N ASN A 119 -18.11 4.84 -14.53
CA ASN A 119 -19.12 5.83 -14.93
C ASN A 119 -18.46 7.23 -14.88
N TYR A 120 -19.26 8.30 -14.95
CA TYR A 120 -18.80 9.69 -14.92
C TYR A 120 -19.32 10.42 -13.67
N ILE A 121 -19.43 9.70 -12.55
CA ILE A 121 -19.99 10.25 -11.31
C ILE A 121 -18.98 11.18 -10.65
N SER A 122 -19.39 12.42 -10.39
CA SER A 122 -18.61 13.37 -9.62
C SER A 122 -18.94 13.33 -8.12
N GLY A 123 -18.08 13.92 -7.29
CA GLY A 123 -18.33 14.02 -5.84
C GLY A 123 -19.59 14.81 -5.46
N GLU A 124 -20.03 15.75 -6.32
CA GLU A 124 -21.22 16.59 -6.07
C GLU A 124 -22.53 15.80 -6.15
N VAL A 125 -22.53 14.71 -6.91
CA VAL A 125 -23.68 13.80 -7.08
C VAL A 125 -23.83 12.90 -5.85
N LEU A 126 -22.72 12.60 -5.17
CA LEU A 126 -22.66 11.72 -4.00
C LEU A 126 -23.08 12.44 -2.72
N ARG A 127 -24.38 12.75 -2.65
CA ARG A 127 -25.07 13.31 -1.48
C ARG A 127 -25.78 12.24 -0.67
N SER A 128 -26.06 12.49 0.60
CA SER A 128 -26.72 11.52 1.49
C SER A 128 -28.11 11.08 1.02
N GLU A 129 -28.79 11.96 0.29
CA GLU A 129 -30.17 11.85 -0.20
C GLU A 129 -30.38 10.65 -1.13
N ILE A 130 -29.36 10.28 -1.92
CA ILE A 130 -29.48 9.18 -2.89
C ILE A 130 -29.67 7.83 -2.16
N PHE A 131 -29.18 7.71 -0.93
CA PHE A 131 -29.23 6.48 -0.13
C PHE A 131 -30.33 6.46 0.92
N ARG A 132 -31.25 7.43 0.92
CA ARG A 132 -32.40 7.44 1.81
C ARG A 132 -33.24 6.18 1.60
N GLY A 133 -33.57 5.51 2.69
CA GLY A 133 -34.54 4.42 2.70
C GLY A 133 -35.97 4.93 2.71
N LYS A 134 -36.92 4.01 2.84
CA LYS A 134 -38.36 4.32 2.85
C LYS A 134 -38.71 5.43 3.87
N TYR A 135 -39.45 6.44 3.41
CA TYR A 135 -39.99 7.49 4.27
C TYR A 135 -41.07 6.94 5.19
N GLN A 136 -40.91 7.16 6.50
CA GLN A 136 -41.86 6.74 7.52
C GLN A 136 -42.50 7.96 8.19
N CYS A 137 -43.83 8.06 8.10
CA CYS A 137 -44.62 9.09 8.77
C CYS A 137 -45.68 8.45 9.65
N THR A 138 -45.40 8.33 10.96
CA THR A 138 -46.40 7.97 11.98
C THR A 138 -47.05 9.24 12.52
N ASN A 139 -48.27 9.54 12.06
CA ASN A 139 -49.04 10.76 12.33
C ASN A 139 -48.32 12.05 11.86
N CYS A 140 -48.61 12.48 10.63
CA CYS A 140 -47.98 13.61 9.92
C CYS A 140 -48.28 15.02 10.48
N THR A 141 -48.36 15.11 11.80
CA THR A 141 -48.26 16.34 12.59
C THR A 141 -46.81 16.64 13.01
N GLN A 142 -45.87 15.72 12.75
CA GLN A 142 -44.42 15.87 12.97
C GLN A 142 -43.65 15.58 11.66
N TYR A 143 -42.46 16.17 11.48
CA TYR A 143 -41.56 15.85 10.38
C TYR A 143 -41.29 14.34 10.32
N GLY A 144 -41.51 13.70 9.17
CA GLY A 144 -41.25 12.26 8.99
C GLY A 144 -39.75 11.95 8.90
N VAL A 145 -39.43 10.66 9.01
CA VAL A 145 -38.04 10.19 9.09
C VAL A 145 -37.78 9.21 7.95
N TYR A 146 -36.70 9.44 7.22
CA TYR A 146 -36.21 8.49 6.22
C TYR A 146 -35.51 7.32 6.91
N GLY A 147 -35.84 6.10 6.50
CA GLY A 147 -35.15 4.89 6.94
C GLY A 147 -33.74 4.76 6.36
N SER A 148 -33.01 3.73 6.78
CA SER A 148 -31.72 3.34 6.20
C SER A 148 -31.89 2.17 5.23
N ILE A 149 -30.99 2.06 4.25
CA ILE A 149 -30.86 0.87 3.40
C ILE A 149 -29.80 -0.09 3.94
N ALA A 150 -29.91 -1.38 3.61
CA ALA A 150 -29.03 -2.42 4.13
C ALA A 150 -27.67 -2.54 3.40
N LEU A 151 -27.18 -1.46 2.78
CA LEU A 151 -26.00 -1.50 1.90
C LEU A 151 -24.76 -1.95 2.67
N GLU A 152 -24.14 -3.04 2.22
CA GLU A 152 -22.93 -3.61 2.81
C GLU A 152 -21.69 -3.30 1.97
N THR A 153 -21.84 -3.19 0.65
CA THR A 153 -20.75 -2.95 -0.31
C THR A 153 -21.16 -1.90 -1.33
N LEU A 154 -20.34 -0.86 -1.45
CA LEU A 154 -20.46 0.19 -2.45
C LEU A 154 -19.19 0.25 -3.28
N ASN A 155 -19.33 0.05 -4.59
CA ASN A 155 -18.24 0.21 -5.55
C ASN A 155 -18.45 1.47 -6.39
N LEU A 156 -17.54 2.43 -6.23
CA LEU A 156 -17.51 3.72 -6.92
C LEU A 156 -16.22 3.88 -7.74
N GLY A 157 -15.44 2.81 -7.95
CA GLY A 157 -14.17 2.90 -8.64
C GLY A 157 -14.31 3.32 -10.10
N HIS A 158 -13.29 3.94 -10.69
CA HIS A 158 -13.31 4.44 -12.07
C HIS A 158 -14.46 5.44 -12.30
N ASN A 159 -14.41 6.57 -11.60
CA ASN A 159 -15.34 7.69 -11.74
C ASN A 159 -14.54 9.01 -11.66
N ASP A 160 -15.24 10.14 -11.59
CA ASP A 160 -14.66 11.49 -11.51
C ASP A 160 -14.79 12.10 -10.09
N ILE A 161 -14.66 11.25 -9.06
CA ILE A 161 -14.86 11.65 -7.66
C ILE A 161 -13.60 12.33 -7.11
N HIS A 162 -13.76 13.58 -6.66
CA HIS A 162 -12.68 14.36 -6.03
C HIS A 162 -12.86 14.49 -4.50
N SER A 163 -14.09 14.41 -4.00
CA SER A 163 -14.44 14.54 -2.59
C SER A 163 -15.76 13.81 -2.30
N LEU A 164 -16.01 13.44 -1.05
CA LEU A 164 -17.26 12.82 -0.60
C LEU A 164 -18.03 13.75 0.32
N ASP A 165 -19.36 13.82 0.16
CA ASP A 165 -20.19 14.59 1.09
C ASP A 165 -20.10 14.05 2.53
N ARG A 166 -20.08 14.97 3.50
CA ARG A 166 -19.89 14.66 4.92
C ARG A 166 -20.93 13.71 5.51
N TYR A 167 -22.11 13.62 4.91
CA TYR A 167 -23.23 12.79 5.38
C TYR A 167 -23.52 11.63 4.44
N LEU A 168 -22.67 11.37 3.43
CA LEU A 168 -22.91 10.36 2.39
C LEU A 168 -23.36 9.01 2.95
N PHE A 169 -22.76 8.54 4.05
CA PHE A 169 -23.05 7.23 4.64
C PHE A 169 -24.06 7.25 5.80
N GLN A 170 -24.78 8.36 6.02
CA GLN A 170 -25.77 8.50 7.10
C GLN A 170 -26.87 7.44 7.01
N TYR A 171 -27.31 7.09 5.80
CA TYR A 171 -28.40 6.12 5.56
C TYR A 171 -27.90 4.71 5.20
N THR A 172 -26.58 4.45 5.29
CA THR A 172 -25.95 3.15 4.99
C THR A 172 -25.13 2.64 6.18
N PRO A 173 -25.73 2.42 7.37
CA PRO A 173 -25.00 2.08 8.59
C PRO A 173 -24.30 0.71 8.52
N ASN A 174 -24.72 -0.16 7.59
CA ASN A 174 -24.17 -1.50 7.41
C ASN A 174 -22.98 -1.54 6.44
N LEU A 175 -22.52 -0.40 5.93
CA LEU A 175 -21.44 -0.37 4.95
C LEU A 175 -20.15 -0.96 5.54
N THR A 176 -19.64 -2.01 4.88
CA THR A 176 -18.42 -2.72 5.28
C THR A 176 -17.33 -2.64 4.23
N ARG A 177 -17.66 -2.36 2.97
CA ARG A 177 -16.71 -2.31 1.86
C ARG A 177 -16.98 -1.09 1.00
N LEU A 178 -15.97 -0.26 0.83
CA LEU A 178 -16.01 0.94 0.01
C LEU A 178 -14.83 0.90 -0.97
N TYR A 179 -15.15 0.95 -2.26
CA TYR A 179 -14.15 1.00 -3.33
C TYR A 179 -14.22 2.37 -4.00
N LEU A 180 -13.11 3.12 -3.95
CA LEU A 180 -12.95 4.45 -4.53
C LEU A 180 -11.77 4.49 -5.51
N ASN A 181 -11.19 3.34 -5.85
CA ASN A 181 -10.03 3.23 -6.71
C ASN A 181 -10.23 3.89 -8.07
N ASN A 182 -9.16 4.40 -8.70
CA ASN A 182 -9.24 5.08 -10.00
C ASN A 182 -10.23 6.27 -9.98
N ASN A 183 -10.12 7.13 -8.97
CA ASN A 183 -10.84 8.41 -8.90
C ASN A 183 -9.85 9.55 -8.62
N PRO A 184 -10.04 10.75 -9.18
CA PRO A 184 -9.14 11.90 -9.00
C PRO A 184 -9.28 12.59 -7.62
N ILE A 185 -9.11 11.85 -6.52
CA ILE A 185 -9.27 12.39 -5.17
C ILE A 185 -8.13 13.35 -4.81
N GLU A 186 -6.87 12.99 -5.12
CA GLU A 186 -5.61 13.70 -4.81
C GLU A 186 -5.34 14.00 -3.31
N ILE A 187 -6.36 14.40 -2.55
CA ILE A 187 -6.29 14.81 -1.14
C ILE A 187 -7.55 14.30 -0.44
N LEU A 188 -7.38 13.65 0.71
CA LEU A 188 -8.49 13.37 1.63
C LEU A 188 -8.83 14.65 2.40
N ASP A 189 -9.70 15.48 1.81
CA ASP A 189 -10.14 16.73 2.42
C ASP A 189 -10.98 16.52 3.69
N HIS A 190 -11.19 17.59 4.47
CA HIS A 190 -11.92 17.49 5.74
C HIS A 190 -13.34 16.94 5.57
N VAL A 191 -14.02 17.22 4.45
CA VAL A 191 -15.39 16.76 4.20
C VAL A 191 -15.41 15.25 3.96
N THR A 192 -14.49 14.75 3.15
CA THR A 192 -14.26 13.32 2.90
C THR A 192 -13.90 12.59 4.18
N LEU A 193 -13.06 13.18 5.04
CA LEU A 193 -12.75 12.59 6.35
C LEU A 193 -13.98 12.44 7.24
N LEU A 194 -14.89 13.42 7.25
CA LEU A 194 -16.16 13.32 7.98
C LEU A 194 -17.05 12.21 7.40
N ALA A 195 -17.10 12.09 6.07
CA ALA A 195 -17.80 11.00 5.40
C ALA A 195 -17.25 9.65 5.86
N LEU A 196 -15.94 9.41 5.74
CA LEU A 196 -15.29 8.17 6.15
C LEU A 196 -15.50 7.88 7.65
N ALA A 197 -15.37 8.88 8.51
CA ALA A 197 -15.59 8.73 9.95
C ALA A 197 -17.02 8.27 10.31
N SER A 198 -18.02 8.55 9.45
CA SER A 198 -19.39 8.07 9.64
C SER A 198 -19.58 6.59 9.28
N ALA A 199 -18.69 6.01 8.46
CA ALA A 199 -18.71 4.60 8.05
C ALA A 199 -18.09 3.68 9.14
N ILE A 200 -18.64 3.70 10.35
CA ILE A 200 -18.08 3.02 11.54
C ILE A 200 -17.94 1.50 11.43
N ASN A 201 -18.62 0.87 10.47
CA ASN A 201 -18.57 -0.57 10.22
C ASN A 201 -17.63 -0.96 9.07
N LEU A 202 -16.90 -0.01 8.50
CA LEU A 202 -16.02 -0.23 7.36
C LEU A 202 -14.91 -1.23 7.72
N GLN A 203 -14.72 -2.22 6.85
CA GLN A 203 -13.74 -3.30 6.97
C GLN A 203 -12.75 -3.28 5.81
N VAL A 204 -13.17 -2.83 4.63
CA VAL A 204 -12.33 -2.74 3.44
C VAL A 204 -12.49 -1.34 2.84
N LEU A 205 -11.35 -0.69 2.62
CA LEU A 205 -11.25 0.58 1.94
C LEU A 205 -10.22 0.47 0.82
N ASP A 206 -10.66 0.69 -0.41
CA ASP A 206 -9.79 0.72 -1.58
C ASP A 206 -9.66 2.14 -2.09
N LEU A 207 -8.45 2.69 -2.01
CA LEU A 207 -8.04 4.01 -2.47
C LEU A 207 -6.93 3.89 -3.53
N ALA A 208 -6.80 2.75 -4.19
CA ALA A 208 -5.76 2.53 -5.18
C ALA A 208 -5.93 3.49 -6.37
N LYS A 209 -4.83 4.01 -6.91
CA LYS A 209 -4.86 4.89 -8.09
C LYS A 209 -5.77 6.10 -7.92
N THR A 210 -5.59 6.82 -6.81
CA THR A 210 -6.36 8.05 -6.51
C THR A 210 -5.49 9.30 -6.47
N ASP A 211 -4.23 9.18 -6.91
CA ASP A 211 -3.21 10.24 -6.93
C ASP A 211 -2.90 10.87 -5.55
N ILE A 212 -3.29 10.19 -4.47
CA ILE A 212 -3.05 10.67 -3.10
C ILE A 212 -1.56 10.66 -2.80
N ASN A 213 -1.04 11.78 -2.28
CA ASN A 213 0.36 11.90 -1.88
C ASN A 213 0.58 11.84 -0.36
N SER A 214 -0.47 12.09 0.43
CA SER A 214 -0.41 12.12 1.89
C SER A 214 -1.79 11.85 2.49
N ILE A 215 -1.81 11.23 3.68
CA ILE A 215 -3.04 10.98 4.44
C ILE A 215 -3.00 11.81 5.72
N PRO A 216 -4.03 12.62 6.03
CA PRO A 216 -4.12 13.34 7.29
C PRO A 216 -4.04 12.42 8.53
N LEU A 217 -3.44 12.93 9.62
CA LEU A 217 -3.16 12.14 10.82
C LEU A 217 -4.41 11.52 11.47
N ASP A 218 -5.56 12.16 11.31
CA ASP A 218 -6.85 11.74 11.87
C ASP A 218 -7.75 11.02 10.85
N ALA A 219 -7.28 10.74 9.63
CA ALA A 219 -8.11 10.26 8.54
C ALA A 219 -8.85 8.95 8.82
N PHE A 220 -8.25 8.07 9.63
CA PHE A 220 -8.83 6.77 9.98
C PHE A 220 -9.44 6.73 11.38
N LYS A 221 -9.64 7.89 12.02
CA LYS A 221 -10.19 7.97 13.38
C LYS A 221 -11.59 7.37 13.43
N GLY A 222 -11.79 6.41 14.33
CA GLY A 222 -13.08 5.74 14.54
C GLY A 222 -13.30 4.49 13.68
N LEU A 223 -12.46 4.24 12.67
CA LEU A 223 -12.55 3.06 11.78
C LEU A 223 -11.98 1.78 12.42
N THR A 224 -12.44 1.48 13.63
CA THR A 224 -11.92 0.39 14.49
C THR A 224 -12.17 -1.03 13.97
N LYS A 225 -12.92 -1.17 12.88
CA LYS A 225 -13.19 -2.45 12.21
C LYS A 225 -12.45 -2.61 10.88
N LEU A 226 -11.65 -1.61 10.47
CA LEU A 226 -10.95 -1.60 9.20
C LEU A 226 -9.86 -2.68 9.20
N GLN A 227 -9.97 -3.63 8.27
CA GLN A 227 -9.13 -4.83 8.18
C GLN A 227 -8.24 -4.82 6.93
N GLN A 228 -8.67 -4.15 5.87
CA GLN A 228 -7.95 -4.10 4.60
C GLN A 228 -7.95 -2.68 4.07
N ILE A 229 -6.76 -2.20 3.69
CA ILE A 229 -6.60 -0.94 2.98
C ILE A 229 -5.71 -1.19 1.76
N ASP A 230 -6.20 -0.75 0.60
CA ASP A 230 -5.40 -0.68 -0.63
C ASP A 230 -5.00 0.77 -0.91
N LEU A 231 -3.70 1.03 -0.95
CA LEU A 231 -3.08 2.33 -1.24
C LEU A 231 -2.17 2.26 -2.47
N SER A 232 -2.31 1.23 -3.30
CA SER A 232 -1.48 1.00 -4.48
C SER A 232 -1.63 2.12 -5.52
N ASP A 233 -0.64 2.29 -6.40
CA ASP A 233 -0.71 3.21 -7.54
C ASP A 233 -0.96 4.69 -7.13
N ASN A 234 -0.45 5.10 -5.98
CA ASN A 234 -0.59 6.47 -5.47
C ASN A 234 0.76 7.20 -5.52
N ARG A 235 0.86 8.33 -4.82
CA ARG A 235 2.04 9.21 -4.82
C ARG A 235 2.74 9.23 -3.46
N PHE A 236 2.64 8.15 -2.68
CA PHE A 236 3.26 8.08 -1.35
C PHE A 236 4.78 7.94 -1.43
N VAL A 237 5.50 8.90 -0.87
CA VAL A 237 6.98 8.82 -0.73
C VAL A 237 7.38 8.09 0.56
N THR A 238 6.47 8.04 1.54
CA THR A 238 6.64 7.36 2.83
C THR A 238 5.35 6.69 3.25
N VAL A 239 5.42 5.69 4.11
CA VAL A 239 4.23 5.07 4.71
C VAL A 239 3.50 6.10 5.59
N PRO A 240 2.18 6.30 5.45
CA PRO A 240 1.41 7.25 6.26
C PRO A 240 1.33 6.86 7.74
N GLU A 241 1.68 7.79 8.63
CA GLU A 241 1.63 7.59 10.09
C GLU A 241 0.21 7.32 10.61
N SER A 242 -0.82 7.86 9.95
CA SER A 242 -2.24 7.72 10.32
C SER A 242 -2.72 6.27 10.38
N LEU A 243 -2.03 5.33 9.70
CA LEU A 243 -2.32 3.89 9.77
C LEU A 243 -2.24 3.34 11.19
N ILE A 244 -1.48 3.99 12.10
CA ILE A 244 -1.42 3.61 13.51
C ILE A 244 -2.79 3.57 14.18
N LEU A 245 -3.74 4.41 13.71
CA LEU A 245 -5.10 4.49 14.25
C LEU A 245 -5.92 3.22 14.01
N VAL A 246 -5.55 2.44 13.00
CA VAL A 246 -6.21 1.18 12.64
C VAL A 246 -5.30 -0.04 12.84
N GLY A 247 -4.10 0.14 13.41
CA GLY A 247 -3.13 -0.94 13.59
C GLY A 247 -3.61 -2.13 14.44
N SER A 248 -4.63 -1.92 15.28
CA SER A 248 -5.27 -2.99 16.06
C SER A 248 -6.29 -3.82 15.28
N SER A 249 -6.80 -3.34 14.15
CA SER A 249 -7.79 -4.04 13.32
C SER A 249 -7.26 -4.43 11.94
N LEU A 250 -6.29 -3.69 11.41
CA LEU A 250 -5.72 -3.85 10.09
C LEU A 250 -4.95 -5.18 9.98
N LYS A 251 -5.24 -5.92 8.91
CA LYS A 251 -4.67 -7.25 8.60
C LYS A 251 -3.97 -7.29 7.25
N TYR A 252 -4.49 -6.54 6.27
CA TYR A 252 -4.02 -6.54 4.89
C TYR A 252 -3.73 -5.11 4.48
N LEU A 253 -2.51 -4.86 4.02
CA LEU A 253 -2.06 -3.54 3.62
C LEU A 253 -1.21 -3.66 2.38
N THR A 254 -1.59 -2.94 1.34
CA THR A 254 -0.81 -2.87 0.10
C THR A 254 -0.43 -1.42 -0.25
N PHE A 255 0.81 -1.26 -0.65
CA PHE A 255 1.49 -0.03 -1.04
C PHE A 255 2.20 -0.20 -2.39
N ASN A 256 1.69 -1.09 -3.25
CA ASN A 256 2.35 -1.37 -4.51
C ASN A 256 2.40 -0.12 -5.40
N ASN A 257 3.41 -0.03 -6.26
CA ASN A 257 3.54 1.04 -7.25
C ASN A 257 3.38 2.45 -6.67
N ASN A 258 4.17 2.78 -5.63
CA ASN A 258 4.28 4.11 -5.07
C ASN A 258 5.72 4.63 -5.18
N PRO A 259 5.96 5.95 -5.09
CA PRO A 259 7.31 6.51 -5.07
C PRO A 259 8.01 6.40 -3.70
N ILE A 260 7.80 5.29 -2.97
CA ILE A 260 8.44 5.09 -1.66
C ILE A 260 9.94 4.96 -1.85
N ASN A 261 10.72 5.82 -1.18
CA ASN A 261 12.17 5.83 -1.31
C ASN A 261 12.92 5.18 -0.15
N GLN A 262 12.27 4.99 0.99
CA GLN A 262 12.87 4.36 2.17
C GLN A 262 11.82 3.66 3.03
N LEU A 263 12.20 2.54 3.63
CA LEU A 263 11.46 1.91 4.73
C LEU A 263 12.36 1.84 5.97
N ASN A 264 11.88 2.40 7.08
CA ASN A 264 12.60 2.57 8.35
C ASN A 264 11.77 2.07 9.55
N ASP A 265 12.34 2.19 10.75
CA ASP A 265 11.74 1.77 12.01
C ASP A 265 10.43 2.50 12.38
N ASP A 266 10.17 3.65 11.77
CA ASP A 266 8.91 4.40 11.93
C ASP A 266 7.82 3.97 10.93
N SER A 267 8.18 3.29 9.84
CA SER A 267 7.29 3.07 8.68
C SER A 267 6.03 2.25 9.02
N PHE A 268 6.12 1.29 9.93
CA PHE A 268 4.99 0.39 10.25
C PHE A 268 4.63 0.38 11.74
N VAL A 269 4.93 1.47 12.45
CA VAL A 269 4.68 1.57 13.89
C VAL A 269 3.21 1.33 14.22
N GLY A 270 2.98 0.48 15.21
CA GLY A 270 1.63 0.15 15.72
C GLY A 270 0.81 -0.82 14.88
N LEU A 271 1.28 -1.27 13.71
CA LEU A 271 0.59 -2.24 12.86
C LEU A 271 0.81 -3.70 13.34
N THR A 272 0.55 -3.95 14.62
CA THR A 272 0.90 -5.21 15.29
C THR A 272 0.07 -6.41 14.83
N ASN A 273 -1.15 -6.18 14.32
CA ASN A 273 -2.06 -7.22 13.85
C ASN A 273 -2.01 -7.47 12.33
N LEU A 274 -1.09 -6.79 11.62
CA LEU A 274 -0.91 -6.99 10.19
C LEU A 274 -0.48 -8.44 9.91
N ILE A 275 -1.17 -9.08 8.97
CA ILE A 275 -0.95 -10.47 8.54
C ILE A 275 -0.18 -10.48 7.22
N GLU A 276 -0.50 -9.55 6.33
CA GLU A 276 0.04 -9.48 4.98
C GLU A 276 0.35 -8.04 4.62
N LEU A 277 1.57 -7.85 4.12
CA LEU A 277 2.11 -6.57 3.70
C LEU A 277 2.66 -6.69 2.29
N GLU A 278 2.16 -5.83 1.40
CA GLU A 278 2.68 -5.70 0.05
C GLU A 278 3.32 -4.33 -0.17
N VAL A 279 4.61 -4.34 -0.52
CA VAL A 279 5.39 -3.16 -0.89
C VAL A 279 6.23 -3.52 -2.12
N GLY A 280 5.55 -3.85 -3.21
CA GLY A 280 6.15 -4.15 -4.50
C GLY A 280 6.10 -2.98 -5.47
N GLU A 281 6.84 -3.06 -6.56
CA GLU A 281 6.82 -2.05 -7.65
C GLU A 281 7.13 -0.61 -7.19
N ASN A 282 7.80 -0.44 -6.05
CA ASN A 282 8.27 0.86 -5.57
C ASN A 282 9.66 1.14 -6.14
N ASP A 283 9.70 1.69 -7.35
CA ASP A 283 10.93 1.90 -8.12
C ASP A 283 11.96 2.82 -7.46
N TYR A 284 11.58 3.64 -6.47
CA TYR A 284 12.49 4.53 -5.74
C TYR A 284 13.09 3.89 -4.48
N LEU A 285 12.61 2.71 -4.07
CA LEU A 285 13.05 2.06 -2.84
C LEU A 285 14.44 1.46 -3.05
N GLU A 286 15.45 2.04 -2.41
CA GLU A 286 16.84 1.57 -2.53
C GLU A 286 17.26 0.63 -1.39
N GLU A 287 16.74 0.88 -0.18
CA GLU A 287 17.11 0.14 1.02
C GLU A 287 15.95 -0.09 2.00
N VAL A 288 15.99 -1.25 2.66
CA VAL A 288 15.21 -1.54 3.86
C VAL A 288 16.12 -1.41 5.08
N LYS A 289 15.84 -0.42 5.95
CA LYS A 289 16.68 -0.11 7.10
C LYS A 289 16.50 -1.10 8.26
N SER A 290 17.30 -0.89 9.31
CA SER A 290 17.24 -1.70 10.52
C SER A 290 15.89 -1.50 11.22
N SER A 291 15.39 -2.56 11.84
CA SER A 291 14.16 -2.57 12.63
C SER A 291 12.85 -2.25 11.89
N THR A 292 12.86 -2.01 10.58
CA THR A 292 11.69 -1.67 9.77
C THR A 292 10.46 -2.55 10.02
N PHE A 293 10.65 -3.87 10.09
CA PHE A 293 9.53 -4.81 10.28
C PHE A 293 9.33 -5.24 11.74
N SER A 294 10.08 -4.65 12.68
CA SER A 294 9.98 -4.98 14.11
C SER A 294 8.59 -4.80 14.71
N PRO A 295 7.76 -3.82 14.31
CA PRO A 295 6.40 -3.67 14.82
C PRO A 295 5.44 -4.79 14.42
N LEU A 296 5.70 -5.49 13.31
CA LEU A 296 4.74 -6.37 12.63
C LEU A 296 4.68 -7.78 13.23
N LYS A 297 4.24 -7.88 14.50
CA LYS A 297 4.32 -9.11 15.30
C LYS A 297 3.56 -10.30 14.73
N ASN A 298 2.45 -10.07 14.02
CA ASN A 298 1.61 -11.11 13.46
C ASN A 298 1.82 -11.34 11.95
N LEU A 299 2.84 -10.71 11.34
CA LEU A 299 3.05 -10.78 9.90
C LEU A 299 3.37 -12.21 9.46
N ARG A 300 2.65 -12.69 8.46
CA ARG A 300 2.82 -14.02 7.87
C ARG A 300 3.33 -13.96 6.45
N VAL A 301 2.92 -12.94 5.69
CA VAL A 301 3.24 -12.80 4.27
C VAL A 301 3.84 -11.42 4.02
N LEU A 302 4.99 -11.38 3.36
CA LEU A 302 5.67 -10.16 2.98
C LEU A 302 6.03 -10.17 1.50
N HIS A 303 5.46 -9.24 0.74
CA HIS A 303 5.84 -8.98 -0.64
C HIS A 303 6.73 -7.75 -0.70
N LEU A 304 7.99 -7.94 -1.12
CA LEU A 304 8.96 -6.90 -1.45
C LEU A 304 9.49 -7.14 -2.87
N CYS A 305 8.65 -7.62 -3.78
CA CYS A 305 9.05 -7.95 -5.15
C CYS A 305 8.94 -6.75 -6.10
N HIS A 306 9.67 -6.79 -7.22
CA HIS A 306 9.61 -5.78 -8.28
C HIS A 306 10.04 -4.35 -7.85
N ASN A 307 10.80 -4.19 -6.76
CA ASN A 307 11.42 -2.90 -6.42
C ASN A 307 12.78 -2.80 -7.13
N ARG A 308 12.76 -2.29 -8.37
CA ARG A 308 13.90 -2.40 -9.30
C ARG A 308 15.20 -1.75 -8.82
N ASN A 309 15.14 -0.85 -7.85
CA ASN A 309 16.32 -0.22 -7.26
C ASN A 309 16.66 -0.75 -5.85
N LEU A 310 15.92 -1.71 -5.30
CA LEU A 310 16.18 -2.25 -3.97
C LEU A 310 17.45 -3.11 -3.99
N ARG A 311 18.52 -2.61 -3.36
CA ARG A 311 19.86 -3.26 -3.37
C ARG A 311 20.27 -3.84 -2.04
N TYR A 312 19.67 -3.35 -0.95
CA TYR A 312 20.08 -3.71 0.39
C TYR A 312 18.90 -3.87 1.34
N ILE A 313 18.92 -4.98 2.09
CA ILE A 313 18.04 -5.21 3.23
C ILE A 313 18.95 -5.38 4.44
N SER A 314 18.77 -4.52 5.45
CA SER A 314 19.54 -4.61 6.69
C SER A 314 19.36 -5.97 7.34
N HIS A 315 20.46 -6.60 7.78
CA HIS A 315 20.44 -7.83 8.60
C HIS A 315 19.67 -7.68 9.92
N LYS A 316 19.31 -6.44 10.31
CA LYS A 316 18.47 -6.13 11.48
C LYS A 316 17.05 -5.71 11.12
N ALA A 317 16.61 -5.84 9.86
CA ALA A 317 15.27 -5.42 9.42
C ALA A 317 14.16 -6.08 10.26
N PHE A 318 14.35 -7.35 10.64
CA PHE A 318 13.40 -8.14 11.43
C PHE A 318 13.80 -8.30 12.91
N LEU A 319 14.66 -7.42 13.45
CA LEU A 319 15.21 -7.56 14.81
C LEU A 319 14.13 -7.80 15.87
N GLY A 320 13.00 -7.07 15.81
CA GLY A 320 11.90 -7.22 16.76
C GLY A 320 11.08 -8.50 16.63
N LEU A 321 11.26 -9.32 15.59
CA LEU A 321 10.54 -10.58 15.37
C LEU A 321 11.36 -11.82 15.76
N LYS A 322 12.62 -11.64 16.19
CA LYS A 322 13.57 -12.75 16.43
C LYS A 322 13.05 -13.80 17.43
N ASP A 323 12.41 -13.36 18.51
CA ASP A 323 11.92 -14.24 19.57
C ASP A 323 10.52 -14.82 19.29
N GLN A 324 9.78 -14.23 18.35
CA GLN A 324 8.39 -14.59 18.01
C GLN A 324 8.20 -14.57 16.50
N TRP A 325 8.92 -15.45 15.81
CA TRP A 325 8.90 -15.52 14.35
C TRP A 325 7.56 -16.02 13.81
N THR A 326 6.86 -15.18 13.04
CA THR A 326 5.53 -15.44 12.48
C THR A 326 5.51 -15.52 10.95
N LEU A 327 6.50 -14.92 10.27
CA LEU A 327 6.64 -14.89 8.81
C LEU A 327 6.77 -16.29 8.22
N LYS A 328 5.93 -16.58 7.23
CA LYS A 328 5.85 -17.84 6.50
C LYS A 328 6.23 -17.68 5.05
N GLU A 329 5.87 -16.56 4.44
CA GLU A 329 6.07 -16.32 3.03
C GLU A 329 6.78 -14.99 2.83
N VAL A 330 7.87 -15.02 2.05
CA VAL A 330 8.67 -13.84 1.74
C VAL A 330 8.98 -13.84 0.25
N TYR A 331 8.56 -12.79 -0.45
CA TYR A 331 8.78 -12.62 -1.88
C TYR A 331 9.74 -11.47 -2.13
N LEU A 332 10.96 -11.78 -2.56
CA LEU A 332 12.03 -10.83 -2.89
C LEU A 332 12.35 -10.83 -4.39
N ASP A 333 11.46 -11.34 -5.23
CA ASP A 333 11.69 -11.48 -6.67
C ASP A 333 11.84 -10.12 -7.37
N ASN A 334 12.62 -10.08 -8.45
CA ASN A 334 12.74 -8.94 -9.35
C ASN A 334 13.16 -7.63 -8.65
N ASN A 335 14.13 -7.71 -7.73
CA ASN A 335 14.82 -6.56 -7.17
C ASN A 335 16.25 -6.44 -7.72
N TYR A 336 17.08 -5.60 -7.13
CA TYR A 336 18.50 -5.47 -7.45
C TYR A 336 19.41 -5.96 -6.31
N LEU A 337 18.95 -6.95 -5.55
CA LEU A 337 19.70 -7.52 -4.43
C LEU A 337 20.88 -8.33 -4.95
N SER A 338 22.03 -8.21 -4.29
CA SER A 338 23.21 -9.03 -4.58
C SER A 338 23.58 -9.98 -3.45
N GLU A 339 23.29 -9.60 -2.20
CA GLU A 339 23.67 -10.34 -1.00
C GLU A 339 22.54 -10.25 0.03
N LEU A 340 22.39 -11.30 0.83
CA LEU A 340 21.54 -11.35 2.03
C LEU A 340 22.36 -11.93 3.18
N SER A 341 22.05 -11.51 4.40
CA SER A 341 22.78 -11.97 5.57
C SER A 341 22.23 -13.27 6.12
N THR A 342 23.09 -14.17 6.60
CA THR A 342 22.68 -15.41 7.31
C THR A 342 21.80 -15.16 8.52
N ASP A 343 21.94 -13.99 9.16
CA ASP A 343 21.21 -13.61 10.38
C ASP A 343 19.95 -12.79 10.09
N LEU A 344 19.64 -12.51 8.82
CA LEU A 344 18.50 -11.67 8.43
C LEU A 344 17.18 -12.25 8.95
N MET A 345 17.00 -13.56 8.83
CA MET A 345 15.79 -14.28 9.25
C MET A 345 16.08 -15.78 9.45
N PRO A 346 15.27 -16.51 10.24
CA PRO A 346 15.36 -17.96 10.33
C PRO A 346 14.79 -18.63 9.07
N TRP A 347 15.62 -18.75 8.02
CA TRP A 347 15.23 -19.25 6.70
C TRP A 347 14.51 -20.60 6.70
N ASN A 348 14.90 -21.51 7.59
CA ASN A 348 14.28 -22.83 7.73
C ASN A 348 12.81 -22.78 8.18
N LYS A 349 12.36 -21.69 8.82
CA LYS A 349 10.99 -21.50 9.29
C LYS A 349 10.03 -21.01 8.20
N LEU A 350 10.55 -20.56 7.06
CA LEU A 350 9.72 -20.16 5.93
C LEU A 350 9.04 -21.38 5.30
N GLU A 351 7.91 -21.12 4.67
CA GLU A 351 7.13 -22.05 3.85
C GLU A 351 7.38 -21.76 2.37
N ILE A 352 7.37 -20.47 1.99
CA ILE A 352 7.62 -20.01 0.62
C ILE A 352 8.66 -18.88 0.62
N LEU A 353 9.59 -18.95 -0.31
CA LEU A 353 10.62 -17.93 -0.55
C LEU A 353 10.74 -17.63 -2.04
N GLY A 354 10.53 -16.38 -2.40
CA GLY A 354 10.78 -15.85 -3.74
C GLY A 354 12.08 -15.03 -3.75
N MET A 355 12.97 -15.31 -4.71
CA MET A 355 14.29 -14.67 -4.83
C MET A 355 14.74 -14.52 -6.30
N THR A 356 13.90 -14.83 -7.27
CA THR A 356 14.26 -14.78 -8.69
C THR A 356 14.50 -13.36 -9.18
N GLY A 357 15.11 -13.18 -10.36
CA GLY A 357 15.26 -11.85 -10.96
C GLY A 357 16.14 -10.86 -10.18
N ASN A 358 17.08 -11.34 -9.37
CA ASN A 358 18.05 -10.54 -8.62
C ASN A 358 19.48 -10.72 -9.16
N ASN A 359 20.43 -9.93 -8.67
CA ASN A 359 21.83 -9.93 -9.07
C ASN A 359 22.72 -10.72 -8.09
N TRP A 360 22.32 -11.96 -7.75
CA TRP A 360 22.94 -12.73 -6.66
C TRP A 360 24.44 -12.96 -6.84
N LEU A 361 25.22 -12.55 -5.83
CA LEU A 361 26.61 -12.95 -5.64
C LEU A 361 26.64 -14.30 -4.91
N CYS A 362 26.93 -15.36 -5.65
CA CYS A 362 27.06 -16.72 -5.15
C CYS A 362 28.39 -16.93 -4.41
N ASN A 363 28.44 -16.38 -3.20
CA ASN A 363 29.51 -16.54 -2.22
C ASN A 363 29.15 -17.63 -1.19
N CYS A 364 30.00 -17.79 -0.17
CA CYS A 364 29.79 -18.77 0.89
C CYS A 364 28.62 -18.44 1.82
N GLU A 365 28.26 -17.16 1.95
CA GLU A 365 27.14 -16.74 2.78
C GLU A 365 25.82 -17.17 2.13
N LEU A 366 25.65 -16.88 0.83
CA LEU A 366 24.48 -17.34 0.09
C LEU A 366 24.41 -18.87 0.02
N ALA A 367 25.56 -19.54 -0.17
CA ALA A 367 25.60 -21.00 -0.13
C ALA A 367 25.08 -21.55 1.22
N ASN A 368 25.56 -21.02 2.34
CA ASN A 368 25.11 -21.39 3.69
C ASN A 368 23.60 -21.16 3.88
N ILE A 369 23.06 -20.01 3.44
CA ILE A 369 21.62 -19.71 3.49
C ILE A 369 20.83 -20.78 2.74
N VAL A 370 21.25 -21.10 1.51
CA VAL A 370 20.51 -21.99 0.61
C VAL A 370 20.62 -23.45 1.04
N THR A 371 21.81 -23.92 1.43
CA THR A 371 22.07 -25.33 1.78
C THR A 371 21.81 -25.61 3.26
N ASP A 372 22.58 -24.97 4.15
CA ASP A 372 22.68 -25.37 5.55
C ASP A 372 21.50 -24.81 6.37
N GLN A 373 21.03 -23.60 6.02
CA GLN A 373 19.85 -22.99 6.64
C GLN A 373 18.54 -23.37 5.95
N GLY A 374 18.60 -24.20 4.89
CA GLY A 374 17.44 -24.83 4.26
C GLY A 374 16.56 -23.91 3.41
N ALA A 375 17.03 -22.70 3.04
CA ALA A 375 16.27 -21.79 2.18
C ALA A 375 16.01 -22.38 0.79
N GLY A 376 16.92 -23.22 0.27
CA GLY A 376 16.81 -23.82 -1.06
C GLY A 376 15.58 -24.70 -1.27
N ALA A 377 15.04 -25.29 -0.20
CA ALA A 377 13.82 -26.10 -0.24
C ALA A 377 12.53 -25.27 -0.20
N LYS A 378 12.63 -23.93 -0.09
CA LYS A 378 11.49 -23.01 0.06
C LYS A 378 11.14 -22.28 -1.23
N PHE A 379 11.97 -22.42 -2.28
CA PHE A 379 11.68 -21.85 -3.59
C PHE A 379 10.47 -22.52 -4.23
N GLN A 380 9.65 -21.73 -4.92
CA GLN A 380 8.51 -22.27 -5.67
C GLN A 380 8.97 -23.13 -6.85
N THR A 381 8.10 -24.07 -7.26
CA THR A 381 8.42 -24.98 -8.37
C THR A 381 8.53 -24.20 -9.67
N GLY A 382 9.71 -24.25 -10.30
CA GLY A 382 9.99 -23.50 -11.54
C GLY A 382 10.58 -22.11 -11.32
N GLU A 383 10.67 -21.64 -10.06
CA GLU A 383 11.16 -20.30 -9.71
C GLU A 383 12.47 -20.36 -8.90
N ILE A 384 13.47 -21.07 -9.45
CA ILE A 384 14.77 -21.23 -8.79
C ILE A 384 15.69 -20.08 -9.23
N PRO A 385 16.26 -19.28 -8.30
CA PRO A 385 17.15 -18.18 -8.67
C PRO A 385 18.47 -18.67 -9.25
N PHE A 386 19.11 -17.82 -10.04
CA PHE A 386 20.44 -18.06 -10.62
C PHE A 386 21.47 -17.07 -10.06
N CYS A 387 22.71 -17.51 -10.07
CA CYS A 387 23.87 -16.69 -9.76
C CYS A 387 24.10 -15.68 -10.87
N ALA A 388 24.32 -14.41 -10.52
CA ALA A 388 24.82 -13.42 -11.45
C ALA A 388 26.34 -13.31 -11.39
N ALA A 389 26.90 -13.41 -10.18
CA ALA A 389 28.34 -13.38 -9.92
C ALA A 389 28.75 -14.51 -8.95
N PRO A 390 30.05 -14.89 -8.87
CA PRO A 390 31.12 -14.50 -9.79
C PRO A 390 30.92 -15.10 -11.19
N MET A 391 31.64 -14.59 -12.20
CA MET A 391 31.49 -15.00 -13.61
C MET A 391 31.50 -16.54 -13.83
N ARG A 392 32.27 -17.28 -13.02
CA ARG A 392 32.36 -18.76 -13.10
C ARG A 392 31.07 -19.48 -12.73
N LEU A 393 30.22 -18.86 -11.91
CA LEU A 393 28.93 -19.40 -11.49
C LEU A 393 27.78 -18.69 -12.19
N SER A 394 28.03 -17.66 -13.01
CA SER A 394 26.98 -16.90 -13.67
C SER A 394 26.05 -17.82 -14.48
N GLY A 395 24.74 -17.70 -14.26
CA GLY A 395 23.70 -18.54 -14.85
C GLY A 395 23.47 -19.90 -14.18
N ALA A 396 24.31 -20.30 -13.21
CA ALA A 396 24.06 -21.52 -12.43
C ALA A 396 22.96 -21.27 -11.39
N TYR A 397 22.11 -22.27 -11.13
CA TYR A 397 21.13 -22.19 -10.05
C TYR A 397 21.81 -22.04 -8.69
N ILE A 398 21.26 -21.17 -7.84
CA ILE A 398 21.83 -20.91 -6.50
C ILE A 398 21.77 -22.14 -5.59
N THR A 399 20.92 -23.12 -5.89
CA THR A 399 20.84 -24.42 -5.21
C THR A 399 22.02 -25.34 -5.53
N ASN A 400 22.74 -25.07 -6.62
CA ASN A 400 23.84 -25.90 -7.11
C ASN A 400 25.22 -25.30 -6.79
N ILE A 401 25.28 -24.33 -5.88
CA ILE A 401 26.54 -23.69 -5.49
C ILE A 401 27.41 -24.71 -4.71
N THR A 402 28.43 -25.26 -5.36
CA THR A 402 29.47 -26.07 -4.71
C THR A 402 30.76 -25.27 -4.65
N LEU A 403 31.05 -24.67 -3.50
CA LEU A 403 32.24 -23.84 -3.32
C LEU A 403 33.32 -24.63 -2.55
N PRO A 404 34.44 -25.02 -3.20
CA PRO A 404 35.48 -25.89 -2.60
C PRO A 404 36.24 -25.26 -1.43
N TYR A 405 36.04 -23.95 -1.18
CA TYR A 405 36.69 -23.20 -0.10
C TYR A 405 35.69 -22.39 0.74
N CYS A 406 34.47 -22.89 0.95
CA CYS A 406 33.69 -22.37 2.06
C CYS A 406 34.22 -22.96 3.35
N PRO A 407 34.67 -22.15 4.32
CA PRO A 407 34.96 -22.66 5.64
C PRO A 407 33.66 -23.24 6.15
N THR A 408 33.52 -24.56 6.11
CA THR A 408 32.44 -25.27 6.77
C THR A 408 32.53 -24.85 8.23
N LEU A 409 31.60 -24.01 8.68
CA LEU A 409 31.44 -23.65 10.09
C LEU A 409 30.82 -24.83 10.83
N ASN A 410 31.44 -26.01 10.71
CA ASN A 410 31.33 -27.06 11.70
C ASN A 410 32.03 -26.51 12.94
N THR A 411 31.23 -25.86 13.79
CA THR A 411 31.59 -25.29 15.07
C THR A 411 31.96 -26.40 16.05
N GLU A 412 33.22 -26.81 16.04
CA GLU A 412 33.91 -26.83 17.33
C GLU A 412 34.43 -25.41 17.58
N PRO A 413 34.10 -24.78 18.72
CA PRO A 413 34.69 -23.51 19.07
C PRO A 413 36.19 -23.75 19.27
N LYS A 414 36.99 -23.50 18.22
CA LYS A 414 38.41 -23.23 18.41
C LYS A 414 38.45 -22.00 19.28
N ASN A 415 38.85 -22.19 20.55
CA ASN A 415 39.13 -21.14 21.51
C ASN A 415 39.86 -19.98 20.81
N ILE A 416 39.11 -18.99 20.35
CA ILE A 416 39.69 -17.73 19.93
C ILE A 416 40.19 -17.14 21.23
N ARG A 417 41.53 -17.09 21.37
CA ARG A 417 42.16 -16.43 22.51
C ARG A 417 41.64 -14.99 22.51
N VAL A 418 40.73 -14.69 23.42
CA VAL A 418 40.31 -13.33 23.72
C VAL A 418 41.59 -12.58 24.08
N PHE A 419 41.94 -11.58 23.28
CA PHE A 419 43.07 -10.71 23.59
C PHE A 419 42.67 -9.84 24.77
N THR A 420 43.03 -10.27 25.99
CA THR A 420 42.93 -9.48 27.21
C THR A 420 44.12 -8.53 27.31
N LEU A 421 43.92 -7.38 27.97
CA LEU A 421 44.95 -6.33 28.15
C LEU A 421 46.26 -6.86 28.78
N SER A 422 46.19 -7.99 29.48
CA SER A 422 47.33 -8.74 30.05
C SER A 422 48.30 -9.30 29.02
N ASN A 423 47.91 -9.39 27.74
CA ASN A 423 48.69 -10.04 26.68
C ASN A 423 49.57 -9.05 25.90
N LEU A 424 49.44 -7.74 26.19
CA LEU A 424 50.29 -6.69 25.61
C LEU A 424 51.64 -6.66 26.33
N LYS A 425 52.71 -7.03 25.63
CA LYS A 425 54.07 -6.89 26.19
C LYS A 425 54.33 -5.39 26.49
N PRO A 426 54.86 -5.03 27.67
CA PRO A 426 55.02 -3.62 28.11
C PRO A 426 55.72 -2.71 27.09
N LYS A 427 56.64 -3.28 26.30
CA LYS A 427 57.35 -2.58 25.22
C LYS A 427 56.44 -1.99 24.14
N HIS A 428 55.32 -2.63 23.81
CA HIS A 428 54.43 -2.15 22.75
C HIS A 428 53.52 -1.01 23.23
N ILE A 429 53.15 -1.03 24.51
CA ILE A 429 52.44 0.09 25.15
C ILE A 429 53.37 1.31 25.20
N LEU A 430 54.64 1.11 25.55
CA LEU A 430 55.65 2.18 25.56
C LEU A 430 55.86 2.79 24.16
N TYR A 431 55.95 1.98 23.11
CA TYR A 431 56.05 2.48 21.74
C TYR A 431 54.80 3.25 21.29
N SER A 432 53.61 2.82 21.70
CA SER A 432 52.37 3.53 21.38
C SER A 432 52.30 4.89 22.08
N ILE A 433 52.70 4.96 23.36
CA ILE A 433 52.74 6.22 24.12
C ILE A 433 53.79 7.17 23.53
N LEU A 434 54.98 6.66 23.21
CA LEU A 434 56.03 7.44 22.56
C LEU A 434 55.59 7.94 21.17
N GLY A 435 54.88 7.13 20.40
CA GLY A 435 54.34 7.52 19.09
C GLY A 435 53.33 8.65 19.19
N VAL A 436 52.39 8.59 20.13
CA VAL A 436 51.41 9.65 20.37
C VAL A 436 52.09 10.93 20.85
N ALA A 437 53.06 10.83 21.76
CA ALA A 437 53.83 11.97 22.24
C ALA A 437 54.63 12.65 21.11
N LEU A 438 55.21 11.86 20.20
CA LEU A 438 55.95 12.38 19.04
C LEU A 438 55.04 13.17 18.10
N ILE A 439 53.84 12.65 17.80
CA ILE A 439 52.84 13.30 16.94
C ILE A 439 52.34 14.59 17.59
N ALA A 440 52.08 14.58 18.90
CA ALA A 440 51.65 15.77 19.63
C ALA A 440 52.75 16.87 19.64
N CYS A 441 54.02 16.50 19.83
CA CYS A 441 55.15 17.43 19.75
C CYS A 441 55.32 18.01 18.35
N LEU A 442 55.21 17.19 17.30
CA LEU A 442 55.23 17.65 15.91
C LEU A 442 54.10 18.65 15.63
N GLY A 443 52.88 18.36 16.11
CA GLY A 443 51.73 19.25 16.00
C GLY A 443 51.94 20.59 16.70
N MET A 444 52.50 20.60 17.91
CA MET A 444 52.83 21.83 18.63
C MET A 444 53.93 22.66 17.94
N LEU A 445 54.97 22.00 17.44
CA LEU A 445 56.05 22.67 16.68
C LEU A 445 55.51 23.34 15.41
N LEU A 446 54.68 22.62 14.65
CA LEU A 446 53.98 23.17 13.48
C LEU A 446 53.09 24.36 13.85
N GLY A 447 52.33 24.25 14.94
CA GLY A 447 51.50 25.35 15.45
C GLY A 447 52.31 26.60 15.79
N LEU A 448 53.44 26.44 16.49
CA LEU A 448 54.34 27.55 16.81
C LEU A 448 54.94 28.19 15.56
N LEU A 449 55.31 27.38 14.57
CA LEU A 449 55.91 27.84 13.30
C LEU A 449 54.90 28.65 12.48
N VAL A 450 53.66 28.16 12.37
CA VAL A 450 52.55 28.89 11.73
C VAL A 450 52.29 30.22 12.43
N ASN A 451 52.31 30.24 13.76
CA ASN A 451 52.07 31.46 14.53
C ASN A 451 53.21 32.48 14.39
N ALA A 452 54.46 32.02 14.31
CA ALA A 452 55.63 32.87 14.04
C ALA A 452 55.59 33.47 12.63
N VAL A 453 55.19 32.69 11.62
CA VAL A 453 55.00 33.18 10.24
C VAL A 453 53.89 34.23 10.18
N LYS A 454 52.76 33.98 10.84
CA LYS A 454 51.64 34.94 10.94
C LYS A 454 52.05 36.25 11.61
N SER A 455 52.87 36.17 12.66
CA SER A 455 53.43 37.35 13.35
C SER A 455 54.37 38.16 12.45
N CYS A 456 55.25 37.50 11.69
CA CYS A 456 56.11 38.16 10.70
C CYS A 456 55.32 38.81 9.56
N TYR A 457 54.28 38.12 9.07
CA TYR A 457 53.41 38.63 8.01
C TYR A 457 52.67 39.91 8.44
N ASN A 458 52.10 39.92 9.64
CA ASN A 458 51.41 41.09 10.19
C ASN A 458 52.35 42.28 10.45
N LYS A 459 53.62 42.03 10.77
CA LYS A 459 54.63 43.09 10.93
C LYS A 459 55.01 43.78 9.61
N LYS A 460 54.92 43.07 8.48
CA LYS A 460 55.30 43.55 7.14
C LYS A 460 54.21 44.41 6.47
N ILE A 461 52.95 44.24 6.83
CA ILE A 461 51.81 44.96 6.24
C ILE A 461 51.54 46.31 6.92
N LYS A 462 51.95 46.50 8.18
CA LYS A 462 51.72 47.76 8.92
C LYS A 462 52.69 48.90 8.58
N THR A 463 53.61 48.75 7.63
CA THR A 463 54.62 49.77 7.29
C THR A 463 54.47 50.42 5.91
N GLN A 464 53.36 50.23 5.20
CA GLN A 464 53.09 51.02 3.98
C GLN A 464 51.99 52.06 4.22
N PRO A 465 52.30 53.37 4.18
CA PRO A 465 51.28 54.41 4.26
C PRO A 465 50.52 54.53 2.93
N ILE A 466 49.19 54.46 3.01
CA ILE A 466 48.28 54.68 1.89
C ILE A 466 48.22 56.20 1.62
N ARG A 467 48.68 56.65 0.44
CA ARG A 467 48.47 58.03 -0.06
C ARG A 467 47.06 58.16 -0.62
N TYR A 468 46.23 59.02 -0.02
CA TYR A 468 44.98 59.46 -0.62
C TYR A 468 45.24 60.63 -1.58
N ILE A 469 44.82 60.50 -2.83
CA ILE A 469 44.76 61.60 -3.80
C ILE A 469 43.36 62.22 -3.66
N ASN A 470 43.32 63.50 -3.33
CA ASN A 470 42.09 64.27 -3.14
C ASN A 470 41.69 64.88 -4.50
N LEU A 471 40.59 64.41 -5.09
CA LEU A 471 39.93 65.01 -6.25
C LEU A 471 38.87 65.96 -5.74
N ASN A 472 39.20 67.25 -5.61
CA ASN A 472 38.26 68.37 -5.64
C ASN A 472 39.03 69.71 -5.53
N SER A 473 39.46 70.24 -6.66
CA SER A 473 39.55 71.68 -6.92
C SER A 473 39.99 71.87 -8.36
N ASP A 474 39.03 72.08 -9.26
CA ASP A 474 39.26 72.97 -10.41
C ASP A 474 37.91 73.40 -10.99
N THR A 475 37.38 74.46 -10.39
CA THR A 475 36.55 75.44 -11.08
C THR A 475 37.48 76.55 -11.55
N SER A 476 37.83 76.59 -12.83
CA SER A 476 38.09 77.86 -13.54
C SER A 476 38.18 77.68 -15.06
N PHE A 477 37.58 78.64 -15.77
CA PHE A 477 37.66 78.96 -17.22
C PHE A 477 36.80 78.08 -18.15
N ALA A 478 35.70 78.63 -18.71
CA ALA A 478 35.61 79.61 -19.82
C ALA A 478 35.77 78.95 -21.19
#